data_AF-A0A3C0T5G8-F1
#
_entry.id   AF-A0A3C0T5G8-F1
#
_cell.length_a   1.000
_cell.length_b   1.000
_cell.length_c   1.000
_cell.angle_alpha   90.00
_cell.angle_beta   90.00
_cell.angle_gamma   90.00
#
_symmetry.space_group_name_H-M   'P 1'
#
loop_
_entity.id
_entity.type
_entity.pdbx_description
1 polymer ?
#
loop_
_entity_poly.entity_id
_entity_poly.type
_entity_poly.pdbx_seq_one_letter_code
_entity_poly.pdbx_strand_id
1 'polypeptide(L)'
;DLVISDMAPNLSGMKDIDQPRSMYLVELAVDVSTRILRPGGSLLVKCFEGSGIDEVRRSFRESFQQFNNYKPEASRSRSREVYLLGRGFNNAETDFL
;
A
#
# COMPACT_ATOMS: atom_id res chain seq x y z
N ASP A 1 -10.10 -4.95 -11.85
CA ASP A 1 -9.74 -5.72 -10.64
C ASP A 1 -9.40 -4.82 -9.49
N LEU A 2 -9.53 -5.37 -8.29
CA LEU A 2 -9.19 -4.69 -7.06
C LEU A 2 -8.55 -5.68 -6.09
N VAL A 3 -7.37 -5.34 -5.58
CA VAL A 3 -6.76 -5.98 -4.42
C VAL A 3 -6.88 -5.02 -3.24
N ILE A 4 -7.27 -5.55 -2.09
CA ILE A 4 -7.38 -4.78 -0.84
C ILE A 4 -6.57 -5.49 0.23
N SER A 5 -5.72 -4.74 0.93
CA SER A 5 -5.02 -5.21 2.13
C SER A 5 -5.36 -4.31 3.31
N ASP A 6 -6.00 -4.89 4.31
CA ASP A 6 -6.25 -4.27 5.61
C ASP A 6 -5.39 -4.91 6.72
N MET A 7 -4.22 -5.45 6.34
CA MET A 7 -3.34 -6.13 7.29
C MET A 7 -2.72 -5.12 8.27
N ALA A 8 -2.58 -5.54 9.52
CA ALA A 8 -1.80 -4.86 10.55
C ALA A 8 -1.05 -5.91 11.37
N PRO A 9 0.17 -5.62 11.84
CA PRO A 9 0.88 -6.55 12.69
C PRO A 9 0.23 -6.60 14.08
N ASN A 10 0.53 -7.64 14.85
CA ASN A 10 0.30 -7.61 16.28
C ASN A 10 1.12 -6.46 16.89
N LEU A 11 0.44 -5.38 17.27
CA LEU A 11 1.06 -4.16 17.79
C LEU A 11 1.65 -4.43 19.17
N SER A 12 2.95 -4.20 19.30
CA SER A 12 3.66 -4.24 20.57
C SER A 12 3.49 -2.96 21.37
N GLY A 13 3.11 -1.86 20.70
CA GLY A 13 3.07 -0.51 21.26
C GLY A 13 4.41 0.23 21.14
N MET A 14 5.48 -0.44 20.70
CA MET A 14 6.79 0.14 20.47
C MET A 14 6.95 0.50 19.00
N LYS A 15 7.02 1.80 18.68
CA LYS A 15 7.07 2.29 17.29
C LYS A 15 8.22 1.67 16.48
N ASP A 16 9.39 1.50 17.08
CA ASP A 16 10.58 0.99 16.41
C ASP A 16 10.47 -0.51 16.04
N ILE A 17 9.54 -1.23 16.68
CA ILE A 17 9.21 -2.63 16.37
C ILE A 17 8.00 -2.69 15.42
N ASP A 18 6.97 -1.87 15.69
CA ASP A 18 5.71 -1.92 14.97
C ASP A 18 5.83 -1.34 13.54
N GLN A 19 6.65 -0.30 13.35
CA GLN A 19 6.82 0.34 12.04
C GLN A 19 7.43 -0.63 11.01
N PRO A 20 8.58 -1.29 11.24
CA PRO A 20 9.14 -2.23 10.27
C PRO A 20 8.20 -3.41 9.96
N ARG A 21 7.50 -3.93 10.99
CA ARG A 21 6.52 -5.02 10.80
C ARG A 21 5.35 -4.60 9.92
N SER A 22 4.86 -3.37 10.10
CA SER A 22 3.81 -2.85 9.23
C SER A 22 4.32 -2.65 7.81
N MET A 23 5.53 -2.11 7.63
CA MET A 23 6.09 -1.88 6.29
C MET A 23 6.25 -3.19 5.52
N TYR A 24 6.73 -4.24 6.19
CA TYR A 24 6.83 -5.58 5.59
C TYR A 24 5.48 -6.10 5.06
N LEU A 25 4.38 -5.90 5.81
CA LEU A 25 3.05 -6.32 5.36
C LEU A 25 2.57 -5.51 4.14
N VAL A 26 2.93 -4.24 4.07
CA VAL A 26 2.62 -3.37 2.93
C VAL A 26 3.40 -3.79 1.69
N GLU A 27 4.70 -4.06 1.83
CA GLU A 27 5.57 -4.56 0.76
C GLU A 27 5.04 -5.88 0.20
N LEU A 28 4.65 -6.82 1.07
CA LEU A 28 4.05 -8.09 0.65
C LEU A 28 2.73 -7.86 -0.11
N ALA A 29 1.89 -6.93 0.35
CA ALA A 29 0.65 -6.61 -0.33
C ALA A 29 0.90 -6.02 -1.73
N VAL A 30 1.91 -5.16 -1.88
CA VAL A 30 2.31 -4.61 -3.18
C VAL A 30 2.82 -5.71 -4.09
N ASP A 31 3.75 -6.56 -3.64
CA ASP A 31 4.32 -7.66 -4.42
C ASP A 31 3.27 -8.66 -4.89
N VAL A 32 2.33 -9.04 -4.03
CA VAL A 32 1.21 -9.91 -4.44
C VAL A 32 0.34 -9.21 -5.48
N SER A 33 0.07 -7.92 -5.30
CA SER A 33 -0.80 -7.16 -6.20
C SER A 33 -0.19 -7.02 -7.59
N THR A 34 1.11 -6.74 -7.71
CA THR A 34 1.77 -6.59 -9.02
C THR A 34 1.77 -7.89 -9.82
N ARG A 35 1.74 -9.05 -9.15
CA ARG A 35 1.70 -10.37 -9.80
C ARG A 35 0.31 -10.80 -10.27
N ILE A 36 -0.75 -10.29 -9.64
CA ILE A 36 -2.13 -10.78 -9.89
C ILE A 36 -3.07 -9.74 -10.49
N LEU A 37 -2.73 -8.45 -10.40
CA LEU A 37 -3.55 -7.40 -11.02
C LEU A 37 -3.39 -7.42 -12.53
N ARG A 38 -4.52 -7.48 -13.24
CA ARG A 38 -4.55 -7.19 -14.67
C ARG A 38 -4.19 -5.72 -14.93
N PRO A 39 -3.69 -5.37 -16.13
CA PRO A 39 -3.56 -3.98 -16.55
C PRO A 39 -4.84 -3.19 -16.29
N GLY A 40 -4.72 -1.98 -15.76
CA GLY A 40 -5.86 -1.16 -15.36
C GLY A 40 -6.46 -1.50 -13.98
N GLY A 41 -5.95 -2.52 -13.28
CA GLY A 41 -6.36 -2.90 -11.93
C GLY A 41 -6.06 -1.84 -10.87
N SER A 42 -6.54 -2.07 -9.64
CA SER A 42 -6.36 -1.15 -8.51
C SER A 42 -5.88 -1.87 -7.25
N LEU A 43 -5.11 -1.17 -6.42
CA LEU A 43 -4.66 -1.62 -5.10
C LEU A 43 -5.05 -0.59 -4.05
N LEU A 44 -5.70 -1.04 -2.99
CA LEU A 44 -5.91 -0.28 -1.76
C LEU A 44 -5.20 -0.98 -0.60
N VAL A 45 -4.24 -0.32 0.04
CA VAL A 45 -3.48 -0.91 1.16
C VAL A 45 -3.49 0.00 2.38
N LYS A 46 -3.76 -0.59 3.56
CA LYS A 46 -3.58 0.06 4.85
C LYS A 46 -2.09 0.15 5.19
N CYS A 47 -1.66 1.33 5.59
CA CYS A 47 -0.31 1.65 6.05
C CYS A 47 -0.37 2.46 7.34
N PHE A 48 0.78 2.63 8.01
CA PHE A 48 0.93 3.61 9.10
C PHE A 48 2.03 4.62 8.77
N GLU A 49 1.74 5.90 8.97
CA GLU A 49 2.70 7.00 8.79
C GLU A 49 3.96 6.78 9.65
N GLY A 50 5.12 6.86 9.02
CA GLY A 50 6.42 6.67 9.66
C GLY A 50 7.52 6.37 8.64
N SER A 51 8.64 5.81 9.13
CA SER A 51 9.78 5.46 8.29
C SER A 51 9.39 4.47 7.18
N GLY A 52 9.96 4.65 5.98
CA GLY A 52 9.76 3.78 4.81
C GLY A 52 8.51 4.08 3.98
N ILE A 53 7.55 4.88 4.47
CA ILE A 53 6.29 5.09 3.75
C ILE A 53 6.47 5.83 2.42
N ASP A 54 7.47 6.73 2.31
CA ASP A 54 7.69 7.51 1.09
C ASP A 54 8.20 6.66 -0.07
N GLU A 55 8.92 5.56 0.23
CA GLU A 55 9.36 4.58 -0.76
C GLU A 55 8.16 3.81 -1.32
N VAL A 56 7.22 3.42 -0.46
CA VAL A 56 5.96 2.81 -0.91
C VAL A 56 5.12 3.80 -1.72
N ARG A 57 5.03 5.07 -1.30
CA ARG A 57 4.32 6.08 -2.11
C ARG A 57 4.97 6.27 -3.47
N ARG A 58 6.30 6.17 -3.56
CA ARG A 58 7.03 6.24 -4.83
C ARG A 58 6.66 5.05 -5.72
N SER A 59 6.70 3.83 -5.21
CA SER A 59 6.35 2.64 -5.99
C SER A 59 4.91 2.69 -6.52
N PHE A 60 3.97 3.25 -5.75
CA PHE A 60 2.60 3.49 -6.23
C PHE A 60 2.53 4.47 -7.40
N ARG A 61 3.27 5.58 -7.34
CA ARG A 61 3.28 6.57 -8.43
C ARG A 61 3.93 6.04 -9.71
N GLU A 62 4.86 5.10 -9.58
CA GLU A 62 5.51 4.44 -10.71
C GLU A 62 4.63 3.34 -11.31
N SER A 63 3.92 2.59 -10.45
CA SER A 63 3.17 1.39 -10.86
C SER A 63 1.72 1.67 -11.27
N PHE A 64 1.15 2.83 -10.94
CA PHE A 64 -0.26 3.15 -11.19
C PHE A 64 -0.42 4.50 -11.88
N GLN A 65 -1.42 4.61 -12.77
CA GLN A 65 -1.78 5.85 -13.45
C GLN A 65 -2.23 6.95 -12.48
N GLN A 66 -2.86 6.57 -11.36
CA GLN A 66 -3.33 7.50 -10.35
C GLN A 66 -2.96 6.99 -8.96
N PHE A 67 -2.55 7.93 -8.10
CA PHE A 67 -2.22 7.67 -6.71
C PHE A 67 -2.97 8.64 -5.79
N ASN A 68 -3.60 8.10 -4.75
CA ASN A 68 -4.25 8.86 -3.68
C ASN A 68 -3.81 8.34 -2.31
N ASN A 69 -3.47 9.24 -1.39
CA ASN A 69 -3.30 8.94 0.03
C ASN A 69 -4.57 9.36 0.78
N TYR A 70 -5.20 8.44 1.50
CA TYR A 70 -6.48 8.66 2.19
C TYR A 70 -6.36 8.40 3.68
N LYS A 71 -6.80 9.37 4.49
CA LYS A 71 -7.01 9.19 5.92
C LYS A 71 -8.50 8.87 6.16
N PRO A 72 -8.85 7.67 6.65
CA PRO A 72 -10.26 7.35 6.89
C PRO A 72 -10.88 8.21 7.97
N GLU A 73 -12.12 8.66 7.76
CA GLU A 73 -12.89 9.38 8.79
C GLU A 73 -13.15 8.50 10.02
N ALA A 74 -13.31 7.19 9.81
CA ALA A 74 -13.48 6.21 10.89
C ALA A 74 -12.18 5.95 11.69
N SER A 75 -11.02 6.45 11.23
CA SER A 75 -9.76 6.32 11.96
C SER A 75 -9.81 7.17 13.23
N ARG A 76 -9.42 6.58 14.37
CA ARG A 76 -9.18 7.34 15.62
C ARG A 76 -8.16 8.45 15.36
N SER A 77 -8.35 9.62 15.98
CA SER A 77 -7.46 10.79 15.81
C SER A 77 -5.99 10.51 16.12
N ARG A 78 -5.73 9.66 17.12
CA ARG A 78 -4.37 9.24 17.50
C ARG A 78 -3.74 8.20 16.58
N SER A 79 -4.52 7.56 15.71
CA SER A 79 -3.99 6.55 14.80
C SER A 79 -3.19 7.23 13.69
N ARG A 80 -2.05 6.65 13.34
CA ARG A 80 -1.23 7.06 12.18
C ARG A 80 -1.62 6.31 10.91
N GLU A 81 -2.74 5.59 10.94
CA GLU A 81 -3.25 4.81 9.82
C GLU A 81 -3.58 5.70 8.63
N VAL A 82 -3.19 5.25 7.44
CA VAL A 82 -3.56 5.82 6.15
C VAL A 82 -3.79 4.69 5.16
N TYR A 83 -4.52 4.97 4.10
CA TYR A 83 -4.68 4.06 2.98
C TYR A 83 -4.03 4.64 1.74
N LEU A 84 -3.20 3.84 1.09
CA LEU A 84 -2.63 4.17 -0.21
C LEU A 84 -3.47 3.50 -1.29
N LEU A 85 -3.95 4.30 -2.23
CA LEU A 85 -4.78 3.85 -3.35
C LEU A 85 -4.06 4.10 -4.66
N GLY A 86 -3.71 3.03 -5.35
CA GLY A 86 -3.24 3.03 -6.72
C GLY A 86 -4.37 2.61 -7.65
N ARG A 87 -4.63 3.37 -8.71
CA ARG A 87 -5.60 3.02 -9.76
C ARG A 87 -4.95 3.03 -11.13
N GLY A 88 -5.38 2.08 -11.96
CA GLY A 88 -4.84 1.93 -13.31
C GLY A 88 -3.44 1.31 -13.25
N PHE A 89 -3.33 0.06 -12.81
CA PHE A 89 -2.06 -0.65 -12.74
C PHE A 89 -1.40 -0.72 -14.12
N ASN A 90 -0.16 -0.23 -14.21
CA ASN A 90 0.68 -0.27 -15.39
C ASN A 90 1.40 -1.61 -15.40
N ASN A 91 0.94 -2.56 -16.22
CA ASN A 91 1.64 -3.84 -16.33
C ASN A 91 2.83 -3.69 -17.29
N ALA A 92 3.99 -3.31 -16.76
CA ALA A 92 5.21 -3.15 -17.56
C ALA A 92 5.66 -4.45 -18.27
N GLU A 93 5.11 -5.62 -17.90
CA GLU A 93 5.49 -6.91 -18.49
C GLU A 93 4.66 -7.33 -19.72
N THR A 94 3.59 -6.61 -20.12
CA THR A 94 2.75 -7.06 -21.27
C THR A 94 3.09 -6.43 -22.62
N ASP A 95 4.00 -5.45 -22.68
CA ASP A 95 4.29 -4.72 -23.93
C ASP A 95 5.29 -5.44 -24.87
N PHE A 96 5.64 -6.71 -24.60
CA PHE A 96 6.57 -7.51 -25.43
C PHE A 96 5.97 -8.80 -26.02
N LEU A 97 4.65 -8.94 -26.06
CA LEU A 97 3.94 -9.99 -26.80
C LEU A 97 2.99 -9.38 -27.82
#